data_AF-A0A316Z885-F1
#
_entry.id   AF-A0A316Z885-F1
#
_cell.length_a   1.000
_cell.length_b   1.000
_cell.length_c   1.000
_cell.angle_alpha   90.00
_cell.angle_beta   90.00
_cell.angle_gamma   90.00
#
_symmetry.space_group_name_H-M   'P 1'
#
loop_
_entity.id
_entity.type
_entity.pdbx_description
1 polymer ?
#
loop_
_entity_poly.entity_id
_entity_poly.type
_entity_poly.pdbx_seq_one_letter_code
_entity_poly.pdbx_strand_id
1 'polypeptide(L)'
;MASIDGAGRPRAPSLSRGLSQLNTYTDGAVSPVDATKLPGDNVGAAISTPAQTVGKKGAKGKGAKAKKEKGKASIDDGKDRSSKGLLSDIVTFRWMTVPASSAKIAGLVLLLWVNWRLFTPSTPNPFSYFLFISHRVPLSAVLLSEPSAALSGDTIRYQKGYGDLAFLAFYIVVFSCLRQTTTLYVFLPFAKWWGIKNERKQERFVEQGYALLYWGSAGLFGLYVMSFQESWWFNLEHLWLKYPHWQMRPELKTYYLLQASYWLQQALVMLLGLEAPRKDYYELIAHHLVTLWLIGWSYLVNLTMIGTTVFVCMDIPDTWLAMAKGFNYLGLDGLATALFGCLMFIWTYFRIYLSAFTLYSVWYQFDLIPSHTREWAPAKGWWLVPWMRYQIFAPLAILLALNCFWYALMWRVMIRALKGDVSDEREDGEYDDEEEEKKTQ
;
A
#
# COMPACT_ATOMS: atom_id res chain seq x y z
N MET A 1 -60.58 24.92 -27.11
CA MET A 1 -59.19 24.99 -27.61
C MET A 1 -58.30 24.52 -26.48
N ALA A 2 -57.70 23.35 -26.63
CA ALA A 2 -57.00 22.62 -25.57
C ALA A 2 -55.61 23.24 -25.26
N SER A 3 -55.27 23.32 -23.97
CA SER A 3 -53.91 23.57 -23.49
C SER A 3 -53.17 22.24 -23.45
N ILE A 4 -52.01 22.18 -24.11
CA ILE A 4 -51.13 21.01 -24.12
C ILE A 4 -50.12 21.19 -22.98
N ASP A 5 -50.24 20.39 -21.93
CA ASP A 5 -49.22 20.24 -20.90
C ASP A 5 -48.03 19.44 -21.46
N GLY A 6 -46.87 20.10 -21.52
CA GLY A 6 -45.59 19.46 -21.85
C GLY A 6 -45.03 18.75 -20.62
N ALA A 7 -45.29 17.45 -20.49
CA ALA A 7 -44.58 16.58 -19.56
C ALA A 7 -43.10 16.48 -19.96
N GLY A 8 -42.22 17.08 -19.15
CA GLY A 8 -40.77 16.93 -19.28
C GLY A 8 -40.36 15.47 -19.03
N ARG A 9 -39.67 14.86 -20.01
CA ARG A 9 -39.08 13.52 -19.87
C ARG A 9 -38.07 13.52 -18.70
N PRO A 10 -38.07 12.50 -17.83
CA PRO A 10 -37.02 12.36 -16.82
C PRO A 10 -35.66 12.17 -17.52
N ARG A 11 -34.68 13.01 -17.15
CA ARG A 11 -33.28 12.83 -17.57
C ARG A 11 -32.76 11.51 -16.98
N ALA A 12 -32.12 10.70 -17.82
CA ALA A 12 -31.41 9.50 -17.36
C ALA A 12 -30.38 9.88 -16.27
N PRO A 13 -30.26 9.12 -15.17
CA PRO A 13 -29.28 9.39 -14.14
C PRO A 13 -27.88 9.28 -14.72
N SER A 14 -27.09 10.33 -14.51
CA SER A 14 -25.70 10.40 -14.97
C SER A 14 -24.85 9.39 -14.21
N LEU A 15 -24.07 8.63 -14.97
CA LEU A 15 -22.98 7.72 -14.60
C LEU A 15 -22.03 8.28 -13.49
N SER A 16 -22.05 9.60 -13.34
CA SER A 16 -21.49 10.45 -12.28
C SER A 16 -21.91 10.03 -10.85
N ARG A 17 -23.15 9.57 -10.65
CA ARG A 17 -23.66 9.07 -9.36
C ARG A 17 -23.17 7.67 -8.98
N GLY A 18 -22.67 6.87 -9.92
CA GLY A 18 -22.21 5.51 -9.64
C GLY A 18 -20.89 5.44 -8.86
N LEU A 19 -20.12 6.53 -8.84
CA LEU A 19 -18.75 6.53 -8.32
C LEU A 19 -18.59 6.93 -6.86
N SER A 20 -19.56 7.61 -6.28
CA SER A 20 -19.62 7.82 -4.83
C SER A 20 -19.80 6.50 -4.06
N GLN A 21 -20.23 5.44 -4.74
CA GLN A 21 -20.49 4.12 -4.14
C GLN A 21 -19.31 3.13 -4.18
N LEU A 22 -18.12 3.53 -4.64
CA LEU A 22 -16.91 2.68 -4.65
C LEU A 22 -16.29 2.45 -3.26
N ASN A 23 -16.90 2.98 -2.19
CA ASN A 23 -16.34 3.00 -0.84
C ASN A 23 -16.95 2.00 0.17
N THR A 24 -18.16 1.48 -0.05
CA THR A 24 -18.93 0.79 1.01
C THR A 24 -19.09 -0.71 0.83
N TYR A 25 -18.18 -1.36 0.13
CA TYR A 25 -18.01 -2.80 0.34
C TYR A 25 -17.03 -3.02 1.48
N THR A 26 -16.89 -2.14 2.51
CA THR A 26 -15.87 -2.28 3.58
C THR A 26 -16.16 -2.24 5.12
N ASP A 27 -17.38 -2.15 5.73
CA ASP A 27 -17.62 -2.73 7.09
C ASP A 27 -18.86 -3.62 7.29
N GLY A 28 -18.63 -4.87 7.72
CA GLY A 28 -19.63 -5.78 8.27
C GLY A 28 -19.04 -6.29 9.58
N ALA A 29 -19.41 -5.63 10.68
CA ALA A 29 -18.95 -5.99 12.01
C ALA A 29 -19.43 -7.41 12.35
N VAL A 30 -18.48 -8.34 12.45
CA VAL A 30 -18.67 -9.56 13.23
C VAL A 30 -18.54 -9.13 14.69
N SER A 31 -19.63 -9.23 15.46
CA SER A 31 -19.56 -9.09 16.92
C SER A 31 -18.46 -9.99 17.48
N PRO A 32 -17.66 -9.52 18.45
CA PRO A 32 -16.69 -10.37 19.10
C PRO A 32 -17.41 -11.57 19.71
N VAL A 33 -16.98 -12.76 19.32
CA VAL A 33 -17.37 -14.02 19.97
C VAL A 33 -16.88 -13.92 21.41
N ASP A 34 -17.86 -13.87 22.32
CA ASP A 34 -17.70 -13.83 23.76
C ASP A 34 -17.06 -15.15 24.22
N ALA A 35 -15.74 -15.19 24.28
CA ALA A 35 -14.95 -16.36 24.65
C ALA A 35 -14.95 -16.59 26.17
N THR A 36 -16.12 -16.65 26.80
CA THR A 36 -16.29 -17.09 28.20
C THR A 36 -17.64 -17.76 28.44
N LYS A 37 -17.97 -18.81 27.69
CA LYS A 37 -18.98 -19.80 28.11
C LYS A 37 -18.59 -21.19 27.61
N LEU A 38 -17.96 -21.97 28.49
CA LEU A 38 -18.02 -23.43 28.42
C LEU A 38 -19.02 -23.91 29.50
N PRO A 39 -19.92 -24.85 29.18
CA PRO A 39 -20.86 -25.40 30.13
C PRO A 39 -20.15 -26.31 31.13
N GLY A 40 -20.61 -26.24 32.38
CA GLY A 40 -20.03 -26.98 33.49
C GLY A 40 -20.24 -28.49 33.41
N ASP A 41 -19.37 -29.19 34.13
CA ASP A 41 -19.72 -30.45 34.77
C ASP A 41 -19.14 -30.47 36.19
N ASN A 42 -19.97 -31.01 37.08
CA ASN A 42 -19.82 -31.09 38.54
C ASN A 42 -18.57 -31.86 39.00
N VAL A 43 -18.10 -31.50 40.20
CA VAL A 43 -17.66 -32.32 41.38
C VAL A 43 -16.78 -31.34 42.19
N GLY A 44 -17.00 -30.99 43.45
CA GLY A 44 -17.57 -31.66 44.61
C GLY A 44 -16.72 -31.22 45.83
N ALA A 45 -17.35 -31.15 47.01
CA ALA A 45 -16.73 -30.99 48.34
C ALA A 45 -16.03 -29.64 48.64
N ALA A 46 -16.65 -28.77 49.44
CA ALA A 46 -16.68 -28.78 50.92
C ALA A 46 -15.52 -27.98 51.54
N ILE A 47 -15.88 -27.01 52.40
CA ILE A 47 -15.38 -26.80 53.77
C ILE A 47 -15.48 -25.31 54.19
N SER A 48 -16.42 -25.08 55.13
CA SER A 48 -16.48 -24.15 56.27
C SER A 48 -16.16 -22.64 56.16
N THR A 49 -17.21 -21.82 56.38
CA THR A 49 -17.44 -20.84 57.50
C THR A 49 -16.27 -20.01 58.11
N PRO A 50 -16.53 -18.87 58.82
CA PRO A 50 -17.31 -17.67 58.45
C PRO A 50 -16.69 -16.32 58.95
N ALA A 51 -17.40 -15.22 58.64
CA ALA A 51 -17.56 -14.01 59.46
C ALA A 51 -16.39 -12.99 59.56
N GLN A 52 -16.67 -11.72 59.24
CA GLN A 52 -17.11 -10.76 60.26
C GLN A 52 -17.58 -9.43 59.64
N THR A 53 -18.54 -8.87 60.35
CA THR A 53 -19.39 -7.69 60.13
C THR A 53 -18.72 -6.35 60.51
N VAL A 54 -19.50 -5.27 60.28
CA VAL A 54 -19.45 -3.92 60.91
C VAL A 54 -18.58 -2.90 60.13
N GLY A 55 -19.03 -1.67 59.81
CA GLY A 55 -20.28 -0.98 60.05
C GLY A 55 -20.27 0.48 59.52
N LYS A 56 -21.37 0.86 58.86
CA LYS A 56 -22.18 2.10 58.90
C LYS A 56 -21.58 3.50 59.22
N LYS A 57 -22.13 4.47 58.46
CA LYS A 57 -22.31 5.95 58.63
C LYS A 57 -21.16 6.79 58.03
N GLY A 58 -21.36 7.81 57.18
CA GLY A 58 -22.53 8.61 56.84
C GLY A 58 -22.31 10.07 57.26
N ALA A 59 -22.07 10.99 56.31
CA ALA A 59 -22.20 12.44 56.53
C ALA A 59 -22.34 13.22 55.21
N LYS A 60 -23.43 14.00 55.11
CA LYS A 60 -23.73 15.02 54.09
C LYS A 60 -22.89 16.29 54.33
N GLY A 61 -22.59 17.05 53.28
CA GLY A 61 -22.22 18.46 53.46
C GLY A 61 -21.75 19.27 52.25
N LYS A 62 -22.73 19.91 51.57
CA LYS A 62 -22.69 21.25 50.95
C LYS A 62 -21.81 21.52 49.72
N GLY A 63 -22.45 22.13 48.72
CA GLY A 63 -21.86 22.58 47.47
C GLY A 63 -21.19 23.95 47.51
N ALA A 64 -20.45 24.22 46.44
CA ALA A 64 -20.00 25.55 46.03
C ALA A 64 -20.05 25.63 44.50
N LYS A 65 -20.74 26.67 44.00
CA LYS A 65 -20.73 27.11 42.60
C LYS A 65 -19.54 28.04 42.38
N ALA A 66 -18.74 27.79 41.32
CA ALA A 66 -17.96 28.74 40.48
C ALA A 66 -16.89 27.89 39.75
N LYS A 67 -16.48 28.08 38.51
CA LYS A 67 -16.60 29.18 37.53
C LYS A 67 -16.34 28.52 36.17
N LYS A 68 -17.17 28.83 35.17
CA LYS A 68 -17.05 28.31 33.80
C LYS A 68 -15.89 29.03 33.11
N GLU A 69 -14.69 28.47 33.13
CA GLU A 69 -13.60 28.93 32.27
C GLU A 69 -13.88 28.44 30.84
N LYS A 70 -14.02 29.39 29.93
CA LYS A 70 -14.02 29.17 28.48
C LYS A 70 -12.61 28.75 28.06
N GLY A 71 -12.28 27.48 28.27
CA GLY A 71 -11.18 26.83 27.57
C GLY A 71 -11.57 26.71 26.10
N LYS A 72 -10.80 27.37 25.25
CA LYS A 72 -10.78 27.17 23.79
C LYS A 72 -10.87 25.66 23.51
N ALA A 73 -11.97 25.21 22.93
CA ALA A 73 -12.10 23.83 22.47
C ALA A 73 -11.06 23.63 21.34
N SER A 74 -9.90 23.09 21.70
CA SER A 74 -9.01 22.46 20.73
C SER A 74 -9.72 21.22 20.25
N ILE A 75 -9.94 21.17 18.94
CA ILE A 75 -10.50 20.03 18.22
C ILE A 75 -9.58 18.83 18.49
N ASP A 76 -10.07 17.90 19.31
CA ASP A 76 -9.43 16.63 19.63
C ASP A 76 -10.00 15.57 18.69
N ASP A 77 -9.41 15.47 17.49
CA ASP A 77 -9.41 14.20 16.78
C ASP A 77 -8.50 13.30 17.61
N GLY A 78 -9.05 12.32 18.34
CA GLY A 78 -8.37 11.48 19.35
C GLY A 78 -7.12 10.67 18.92
N LYS A 79 -6.45 11.05 17.83
CA LYS A 79 -5.06 10.70 17.52
C LYS A 79 -4.17 11.91 17.86
N ASP A 80 -3.68 11.95 19.09
CA ASP A 80 -2.53 12.81 19.46
C ASP A 80 -1.34 12.51 18.53
N ARG A 81 -1.13 13.36 17.53
CA ARG A 81 0.00 13.30 16.56
C ARG A 81 1.20 14.13 17.03
N SER A 82 1.23 14.54 18.30
CA SER A 82 2.40 15.18 18.89
C SER A 82 3.48 14.15 19.26
N SER A 83 4.74 14.49 19.04
CA SER A 83 5.87 13.64 19.44
C SER A 83 5.94 13.56 20.96
N LYS A 84 6.04 12.34 21.52
CA LYS A 84 6.24 12.11 22.96
C LYS A 84 7.72 11.97 23.32
N GLY A 85 8.61 12.34 22.38
CA GLY A 85 10.05 12.15 22.47
C GLY A 85 10.53 11.04 21.52
N LEU A 86 11.72 11.21 20.94
CA LEU A 86 12.23 10.36 19.86
C LEU A 86 12.30 8.88 20.26
N LEU A 87 12.86 8.57 21.44
CA LEU A 87 13.01 7.18 21.91
C LEU A 87 11.66 6.52 22.17
N SER A 88 10.74 7.23 22.82
CA SER A 88 9.37 6.74 23.02
C SER A 88 8.71 6.47 21.67
N ASP A 89 8.81 7.42 20.73
CA ASP A 89 8.16 7.28 19.43
C ASP A 89 8.74 6.13 18.61
N ILE A 90 10.06 5.85 18.73
CA ILE A 90 10.72 4.68 18.13
C ILE A 90 10.17 3.38 18.69
N VAL A 91 10.16 3.24 20.02
CA VAL A 91 9.72 2.01 20.71
C VAL A 91 8.23 1.73 20.45
N THR A 92 7.40 2.77 20.40
CA THR A 92 5.95 2.63 20.18
C THR A 92 5.54 2.71 18.72
N PHE A 93 6.49 2.68 17.77
CA PHE A 93 6.24 2.84 16.32
C PHE A 93 5.47 4.12 15.90
N ARG A 94 5.37 5.12 16.78
CA ARG A 94 4.66 6.38 16.51
C ARG A 94 5.36 7.23 15.46
N TRP A 95 6.63 6.98 15.19
CA TRP A 95 7.34 7.61 14.08
C TRP A 95 6.69 7.33 12.71
N MET A 96 5.88 6.26 12.57
CA MET A 96 5.14 6.00 11.34
C MET A 96 3.91 6.89 11.14
N THR A 97 3.39 7.48 12.21
CA THR A 97 2.20 8.37 12.19
C THR A 97 2.54 9.83 12.50
N VAL A 98 3.68 10.09 13.13
CA VAL A 98 4.15 11.43 13.50
C VAL A 98 5.26 11.89 12.54
N PRO A 99 4.98 12.86 11.63
CA PRO A 99 5.93 13.27 10.60
C PRO A 99 7.24 13.84 11.16
N ALA A 100 7.16 14.57 12.28
CA ALA A 100 8.33 15.14 12.93
C ALA A 100 9.29 14.05 13.46
N SER A 101 8.76 12.91 13.90
CA SER A 101 9.59 11.82 14.46
C SER A 101 10.27 11.03 13.35
N SER A 102 9.57 10.71 12.25
CA SER A 102 10.22 10.13 11.06
C SER A 102 11.26 11.06 10.44
N ALA A 103 10.97 12.37 10.38
CA ALA A 103 11.92 13.36 9.85
C ALA A 103 13.19 13.46 10.73
N LYS A 104 13.05 13.39 12.06
CA LYS A 104 14.20 13.34 12.98
C LYS A 104 15.04 12.08 12.79
N ILE A 105 14.42 10.91 12.60
CA ILE A 105 15.14 9.66 12.35
C ILE A 105 15.91 9.74 11.02
N ALA A 106 15.25 10.18 9.95
CA ALA A 106 15.90 10.35 8.65
C ALA A 106 17.04 11.39 8.71
N GLY A 107 16.79 12.52 9.38
CA GLY A 107 17.77 13.57 9.62
C GLY A 107 18.98 13.08 10.43
N LEU A 108 18.78 12.23 11.43
CA LEU A 108 19.87 11.63 12.21
C LEU A 108 20.80 10.80 11.33
N VAL A 109 20.27 9.97 10.43
CA VAL A 109 21.08 9.17 9.49
C VAL A 109 21.89 10.07 8.56
N LEU A 110 21.27 11.14 8.03
CA LEU A 110 21.97 12.13 7.19
C LEU A 110 23.08 12.84 7.97
N LEU A 111 22.80 13.27 9.21
CA LEU A 111 23.78 13.91 10.08
C LEU A 111 24.96 12.98 10.38
N LEU A 112 24.68 11.70 10.69
CA LEU A 112 25.72 10.69 10.91
C LEU A 112 26.56 10.45 9.67
N TRP A 113 25.93 10.42 8.48
CA TRP A 113 26.65 10.30 7.22
C TRP A 113 27.57 11.51 6.96
N VAL A 114 27.07 12.73 7.12
CA VAL A 114 27.86 13.97 6.94
C VAL A 114 29.00 14.02 7.96
N ASN A 115 28.72 13.74 9.23
CA ASN A 115 29.70 13.71 10.31
C ASN A 115 30.82 12.72 10.00
N TRP A 116 30.49 11.49 9.58
CA TRP A 116 31.50 10.50 9.20
C TRP A 116 32.35 10.98 8.02
N ARG A 117 31.73 11.59 7.01
CA ARG A 117 32.45 12.11 5.84
C ARG A 117 33.43 13.24 6.19
N LEU A 118 33.09 14.08 7.17
CA LEU A 118 33.94 15.18 7.61
C LEU A 118 35.10 14.72 8.50
N PHE A 119 34.85 13.84 9.46
CA PHE A 119 35.86 13.45 10.45
C PHE A 119 36.69 12.21 10.06
N THR A 120 36.19 11.36 9.16
CA THR A 120 36.88 10.12 8.76
C THR A 120 36.90 9.91 7.23
N PRO A 121 37.41 10.86 6.44
CA PRO A 121 37.28 10.85 4.98
C PRO A 121 37.99 9.68 4.29
N SER A 122 39.02 9.11 4.91
CA SER A 122 39.82 8.02 4.36
C SER A 122 39.20 6.63 4.52
N THR A 123 38.08 6.51 5.26
CA THR A 123 37.41 5.22 5.49
C THR A 123 36.05 5.16 4.78
N PRO A 124 35.61 3.98 4.31
CA PRO A 124 34.27 3.82 3.76
C PRO A 124 33.22 4.23 4.79
N ASN A 125 32.28 5.09 4.37
CA ASN A 125 31.25 5.59 5.27
C ASN A 125 30.14 4.53 5.45
N PRO A 126 29.96 3.97 6.67
CA PRO A 126 29.00 2.91 6.93
C PRO A 126 27.55 3.37 6.76
N PHE A 127 27.27 4.68 6.89
CA PHE A 127 25.94 5.23 6.69
C PHE A 127 25.54 5.31 5.21
N SER A 128 26.49 5.12 4.29
CA SER A 128 26.20 5.12 2.85
C SER A 128 25.24 4.01 2.45
N TYR A 129 25.23 2.88 3.17
CA TYR A 129 24.31 1.77 2.91
C TYR A 129 22.83 2.13 3.12
N PHE A 130 22.54 3.12 3.98
CA PHE A 130 21.18 3.59 4.20
C PHE A 130 20.72 4.56 3.10
N LEU A 131 21.63 5.38 2.58
CA LEU A 131 21.30 6.49 1.68
C LEU A 131 21.42 6.15 0.19
N PHE A 132 22.31 5.22 -0.18
CA PHE A 132 22.66 4.96 -1.57
C PHE A 132 22.64 3.47 -1.89
N ILE A 133 22.33 3.15 -3.14
CA ILE A 133 22.46 1.78 -3.64
C ILE A 133 23.92 1.31 -3.51
N SER A 134 24.10 0.10 -2.99
CA SER A 134 25.41 -0.46 -2.64
C SER A 134 25.78 -1.66 -3.53
N HIS A 135 26.97 -2.23 -3.35
CA HIS A 135 27.46 -3.42 -4.11
C HIS A 135 27.63 -3.16 -5.61
N ARG A 136 28.44 -2.15 -5.96
CA ARG A 136 28.84 -1.90 -7.35
C ARG A 136 29.71 -3.04 -7.87
N VAL A 137 29.40 -3.53 -9.07
CA VAL A 137 30.18 -4.58 -9.74
C VAL A 137 31.47 -3.96 -10.33
N PRO A 138 32.65 -4.59 -10.16
CA PRO A 138 33.88 -4.11 -10.75
C PRO A 138 33.77 -4.00 -12.29
N LEU A 139 34.32 -2.92 -12.86
CA LEU A 139 34.25 -2.66 -14.30
C LEU A 139 34.78 -3.83 -15.13
N SER A 140 35.88 -4.45 -14.70
CA SER A 140 36.46 -5.62 -15.37
C SER A 140 35.49 -6.80 -15.48
N ALA A 141 34.68 -7.03 -14.44
CA ALA A 141 33.68 -8.10 -14.45
C ALA A 141 32.52 -7.77 -15.41
N VAL A 142 32.06 -6.52 -15.45
CA VAL A 142 31.01 -6.07 -16.38
C VAL A 142 31.46 -6.24 -17.84
N LEU A 143 32.67 -5.78 -18.17
CA LEU A 143 33.22 -5.87 -19.53
C LEU A 143 33.44 -7.31 -19.99
N LEU A 144 33.78 -8.21 -19.07
CA LEU A 144 33.93 -9.64 -19.38
C LEU A 144 32.58 -10.29 -19.74
N SER A 145 31.51 -9.90 -19.05
CA SER A 145 30.17 -10.47 -19.25
C SER A 145 29.36 -9.80 -20.37
N GLU A 146 29.52 -8.49 -20.56
CA GLU A 146 28.77 -7.69 -21.53
C GLU A 146 29.74 -6.79 -22.32
N PRO A 147 30.50 -7.33 -23.30
CA PRO A 147 31.43 -6.52 -24.09
C PRO A 147 30.75 -5.35 -24.83
N SER A 148 29.47 -5.49 -25.18
CA SER A 148 28.66 -4.43 -25.80
C SER A 148 28.41 -3.24 -24.88
N ALA A 149 28.46 -3.41 -23.56
CA ALA A 149 28.38 -2.32 -22.59
C ALA A 149 29.57 -1.35 -22.72
N ALA A 150 30.73 -1.86 -23.16
CA ALA A 150 31.90 -1.03 -23.44
C ALA A 150 31.65 -0.06 -24.60
N LEU A 151 30.95 -0.52 -25.64
CA LEU A 151 30.67 0.25 -26.86
C LEU A 151 29.64 1.35 -26.62
N SER A 152 28.68 1.12 -25.73
CA SER A 152 27.64 2.09 -25.38
C SER A 152 28.05 3.05 -24.25
N GLY A 153 29.13 2.75 -23.52
CA GLY A 153 29.54 3.48 -22.32
C GLY A 153 28.69 3.19 -21.08
N ASP A 154 27.58 2.46 -21.21
CA ASP A 154 26.70 2.07 -20.10
C ASP A 154 27.26 0.86 -19.34
N THR A 155 28.29 1.12 -18.53
CA THR A 155 29.06 0.09 -17.81
C THR A 155 28.77 0.00 -16.32
N ILE A 156 27.89 0.86 -15.79
CA ILE A 156 27.59 0.88 -14.35
C ILE A 156 26.60 -0.24 -14.04
N ARG A 157 27.04 -1.21 -13.24
CA ARG A 157 26.21 -2.33 -12.75
C ARG A 157 26.35 -2.51 -11.25
N TYR A 158 25.28 -3.03 -10.65
CA TYR A 158 25.18 -3.37 -9.24
C TYR A 158 24.70 -4.81 -9.09
N GLN A 159 25.14 -5.46 -8.02
CA GLN A 159 24.66 -6.77 -7.61
C GLN A 159 23.90 -6.66 -6.29
N LYS A 160 23.24 -7.73 -5.87
CA LYS A 160 22.58 -7.82 -4.55
C LYS A 160 23.60 -7.97 -3.42
N GLY A 161 23.27 -7.50 -2.22
CA GLY A 161 24.04 -7.80 -1.02
C GLY A 161 23.37 -7.30 0.27
N TYR A 162 23.91 -7.69 1.43
CA TYR A 162 23.27 -7.42 2.73
C TYR A 162 23.10 -5.93 3.06
N GLY A 163 23.95 -5.07 2.50
CA GLY A 163 23.79 -3.61 2.59
C GLY A 163 22.45 -3.09 2.06
N ASP A 164 21.79 -3.84 1.18
CA ASP A 164 20.46 -3.49 0.66
C ASP A 164 19.40 -3.52 1.78
N LEU A 165 19.57 -4.34 2.83
CA LEU A 165 18.66 -4.35 3.99
C LEU A 165 18.68 -3.02 4.78
N ALA A 166 19.84 -2.39 4.88
CA ALA A 166 19.98 -1.07 5.51
C ALA A 166 19.28 0.00 4.66
N PHE A 167 19.40 -0.08 3.33
CA PHE A 167 18.66 0.77 2.40
C PHE A 167 17.15 0.61 2.62
N LEU A 168 16.64 -0.62 2.65
CA LEU A 168 15.21 -0.88 2.89
C LEU A 168 14.74 -0.28 4.22
N ALA A 169 15.47 -0.52 5.31
CA ALA A 169 15.14 -0.01 6.63
C ALA A 169 15.05 1.52 6.67
N PHE A 170 16.00 2.21 6.02
CA PHE A 170 15.97 3.67 5.92
C PHE A 170 14.80 4.18 5.09
N TYR A 171 14.57 3.60 3.91
CA TYR A 171 13.52 4.07 3.03
C TYR A 171 12.10 3.76 3.55
N ILE A 172 11.91 2.77 4.42
CA ILE A 172 10.67 2.62 5.20
C ILE A 172 10.38 3.88 6.05
N VAL A 173 11.41 4.44 6.69
CA VAL A 173 11.30 5.69 7.46
C VAL A 173 10.99 6.86 6.53
N VAL A 174 11.68 6.94 5.39
CA VAL A 174 11.45 8.00 4.38
C VAL A 174 10.03 7.94 3.85
N PHE A 175 9.52 6.77 3.47
CA PHE A 175 8.15 6.61 2.98
C PHE A 175 7.11 6.94 4.05
N SER A 176 7.35 6.55 5.31
CA SER A 176 6.48 6.95 6.42
C SER A 176 6.45 8.47 6.60
N CYS A 177 7.61 9.13 6.51
CA CYS A 177 7.71 10.59 6.56
C CYS A 177 6.98 11.25 5.39
N LEU A 178 7.20 10.75 4.17
CA LEU A 178 6.59 11.26 2.95
C LEU A 178 5.08 11.15 3.00
N ARG A 179 4.56 9.99 3.41
CA ARG A 179 3.12 9.75 3.60
C ARG A 179 2.53 10.77 4.54
N GLN A 180 3.00 10.85 5.78
CA GLN A 180 2.43 11.77 6.77
C GLN A 180 2.55 13.24 6.34
N THR A 181 3.68 13.61 5.74
CA THR A 181 3.92 15.00 5.31
C THR A 181 2.97 15.41 4.18
N THR A 182 2.85 14.58 3.14
CA THR A 182 1.95 14.85 2.02
C THR A 182 0.48 14.82 2.46
N THR A 183 0.08 13.85 3.27
CA THR A 183 -1.26 13.75 3.84
C THR A 183 -1.64 15.02 4.62
N LEU A 184 -0.80 15.44 5.58
CA LEU A 184 -1.13 16.51 6.52
C LEU A 184 -0.89 17.92 5.98
N TYR A 185 0.15 18.12 5.18
CA TYR A 185 0.60 19.46 4.77
C TYR A 185 0.32 19.79 3.31
N VAL A 186 -0.04 18.80 2.48
CA VAL A 186 -0.36 19.02 1.06
C VAL A 186 -1.85 18.76 0.80
N PHE A 187 -2.29 17.52 0.98
CA PHE A 187 -3.64 17.11 0.57
C PHE A 187 -4.73 17.55 1.55
N LEU A 188 -4.49 17.54 2.87
CA LEU A 188 -5.49 17.97 3.84
C LEU A 188 -5.80 19.48 3.74
N PRO A 189 -4.81 20.38 3.64
CA PRO A 189 -5.06 21.80 3.39
C PRO A 189 -5.78 22.02 2.05
N PHE A 190 -5.39 21.28 1.01
CA PHE A 190 -6.06 21.32 -0.28
C PHE A 190 -7.54 20.88 -0.18
N ALA A 191 -7.84 19.80 0.53
CA ALA A 191 -9.21 19.31 0.74
C ALA A 191 -10.09 20.36 1.43
N LYS A 192 -9.55 21.03 2.45
CA LYS A 192 -10.22 22.11 3.18
C LYS A 192 -10.41 23.34 2.29
N TRP A 193 -9.40 23.71 1.52
CA TRP A 193 -9.48 24.81 0.55
C TRP A 193 -10.50 24.55 -0.57
N TRP A 194 -10.60 23.32 -1.05
CA TRP A 194 -11.61 22.89 -2.03
C TRP A 194 -13.04 22.91 -1.47
N GLY A 195 -13.20 22.97 -0.15
CA GLY A 195 -14.50 23.06 0.51
C GLY A 195 -15.11 21.73 0.95
N ILE A 196 -14.31 20.66 1.06
CA ILE A 196 -14.78 19.39 1.65
C ILE A 196 -15.00 19.61 3.15
N LYS A 197 -16.26 19.63 3.61
CA LYS A 197 -16.60 19.87 5.02
C LYS A 197 -16.55 18.61 5.90
N ASN A 198 -16.92 17.46 5.34
CA ASN A 198 -16.99 16.20 6.08
C ASN A 198 -15.58 15.64 6.34
N GLU A 199 -15.25 15.38 7.60
CA GLU A 199 -13.93 14.92 8.05
C GLU A 199 -13.57 13.53 7.49
N ARG A 200 -14.49 12.55 7.57
CA ARG A 200 -14.29 11.22 6.97
C ARG A 200 -14.03 11.32 5.47
N LYS A 201 -14.72 12.22 4.78
CA LYS A 201 -14.50 12.48 3.34
C LYS A 201 -13.13 13.13 3.09
N GLN A 202 -12.68 14.04 3.96
CA GLN A 202 -11.32 14.61 3.89
C GLN A 202 -10.27 13.51 4.06
N GLU A 203 -10.40 12.63 5.06
CA GLU A 203 -9.45 11.54 5.30
C GLU A 203 -9.32 10.63 4.07
N ARG A 204 -10.45 10.19 3.52
CA ARG A 204 -10.47 9.35 2.31
C ARG A 204 -9.87 10.04 1.09
N PHE A 205 -10.18 11.31 0.87
CA PHE A 205 -9.57 12.07 -0.22
C PHE A 205 -8.05 12.15 -0.07
N VAL A 206 -7.59 12.43 1.14
CA VAL A 206 -6.16 12.56 1.44
C VAL A 206 -5.42 11.23 1.25
N GLU A 207 -6.03 10.10 1.62
CA GLU A 207 -5.52 8.75 1.33
C GLU A 207 -5.36 8.54 -0.18
N GLN A 208 -6.35 8.94 -0.99
CA GLN A 208 -6.25 8.82 -2.45
C GLN A 208 -5.23 9.80 -3.05
N GLY A 209 -5.07 10.99 -2.47
CA GLY A 209 -4.04 11.93 -2.89
C GLY A 209 -2.63 11.34 -2.74
N TYR A 210 -2.35 10.74 -1.58
CA TYR A 210 -1.07 10.03 -1.36
C TYR A 210 -0.92 8.83 -2.30
N ALA A 211 -1.97 8.02 -2.46
CA ALA A 211 -1.95 6.88 -3.37
C ALA A 211 -1.65 7.33 -4.81
N LEU A 212 -2.27 8.41 -5.29
CA LEU A 212 -2.02 8.96 -6.61
C LEU A 212 -0.57 9.42 -6.78
N LEU A 213 -0.03 10.12 -5.78
CA LEU A 213 1.35 10.59 -5.78
C LEU A 213 2.33 9.41 -5.85
N TYR A 214 2.09 8.35 -5.06
CA TYR A 214 2.94 7.17 -5.06
C TYR A 214 2.79 6.35 -6.35
N TRP A 215 1.61 5.83 -6.65
CA TRP A 215 1.40 4.95 -7.81
C TRP A 215 1.70 5.65 -9.14
N GLY A 216 1.38 6.95 -9.24
CA GLY A 216 1.67 7.73 -10.44
C GLY A 216 3.18 7.90 -10.67
N SER A 217 3.94 8.24 -9.63
CA SER A 217 5.39 8.37 -9.76
C SER A 217 6.10 7.02 -9.91
N ALA A 218 5.67 6.00 -9.16
CA ALA A 218 6.19 4.64 -9.23
C ALA A 218 5.92 3.99 -10.59
N GLY A 219 4.71 4.13 -11.13
CA GLY A 219 4.34 3.63 -12.45
C GLY A 219 5.17 4.28 -13.57
N LEU A 220 5.35 5.61 -13.54
CA LEU A 220 6.21 6.31 -14.50
C LEU A 220 7.67 5.88 -14.39
N PHE A 221 8.20 5.75 -13.17
CA PHE A 221 9.57 5.28 -12.96
C PHE A 221 9.74 3.82 -13.41
N GLY A 222 8.74 2.97 -13.16
CA GLY A 222 8.71 1.58 -13.62
C GLY A 222 8.74 1.47 -15.14
N LEU A 223 7.96 2.29 -15.85
CA LEU A 223 8.00 2.37 -17.32
C LEU A 223 9.37 2.79 -17.84
N TYR A 224 9.96 3.82 -17.24
CA TYR A 224 11.31 4.26 -17.58
C TYR A 224 12.35 3.16 -17.37
N VAL A 225 12.33 2.48 -16.22
CA VAL A 225 13.25 1.38 -15.90
C VAL A 225 13.07 0.21 -16.86
N MET A 226 11.81 -0.17 -17.12
CA MET A 226 11.50 -1.29 -18.01
C MET A 226 11.95 -1.00 -19.45
N SER A 227 11.96 0.25 -19.89
CA SER A 227 12.42 0.62 -21.24
C SER A 227 13.88 0.28 -21.55
N PHE A 228 14.71 0.06 -20.52
CA PHE A 228 16.09 -0.39 -20.66
C PHE A 228 16.26 -1.92 -20.63
N GLN A 229 15.17 -2.65 -20.39
CA GLN A 229 15.18 -4.10 -20.30
C GLN A 229 14.82 -4.71 -21.66
N GLU A 230 15.45 -5.83 -22.02
CA GLU A 230 15.10 -6.58 -23.24
C GLU A 230 13.67 -7.14 -23.20
N SER A 231 13.06 -7.23 -22.00
CA SER A 231 11.66 -7.58 -21.81
C SER A 231 10.69 -6.46 -22.17
N TRP A 232 11.14 -5.28 -22.59
CA TRP A 232 10.28 -4.20 -23.10
C TRP A 232 9.71 -4.55 -24.49
N TRP A 233 8.43 -4.37 -24.81
CA TRP A 233 7.24 -4.16 -23.98
C TRP A 233 6.55 -5.53 -23.79
N PHE A 234 6.75 -6.17 -22.64
CA PHE A 234 6.28 -7.53 -22.35
C PHE A 234 6.77 -8.56 -23.39
N ASN A 235 8.03 -8.45 -23.85
CA ASN A 235 8.70 -9.50 -24.61
C ASN A 235 9.20 -10.58 -23.63
N LEU A 236 8.27 -11.44 -23.21
CA LEU A 236 8.43 -12.28 -22.02
C LEU A 236 9.47 -13.41 -22.17
N GLU A 237 9.92 -13.72 -23.39
CA GLU A 237 11.01 -14.69 -23.59
C GLU A 237 12.28 -14.24 -22.87
N HIS A 238 12.54 -12.92 -22.85
CA HIS A 238 13.71 -12.30 -22.24
C HIS A 238 13.71 -12.35 -20.71
N LEU A 239 12.59 -12.75 -20.09
CA LEU A 239 12.57 -13.07 -18.65
C LEU A 239 13.45 -14.29 -18.33
N TRP A 240 13.63 -15.20 -19.30
CA TRP A 240 14.29 -16.49 -19.13
C TRP A 240 15.61 -16.56 -19.87
N LEU A 241 15.67 -15.96 -21.06
CA LEU A 241 16.90 -15.87 -21.85
C LEU A 241 17.98 -15.13 -21.04
N LYS A 242 19.23 -15.59 -21.16
CA LYS A 242 20.41 -15.02 -20.48
C LYS A 242 20.37 -15.07 -18.94
N TYR A 243 19.44 -15.83 -18.35
CA TYR A 243 19.41 -16.07 -16.91
C TYR A 243 20.73 -16.72 -16.42
N PRO A 244 21.35 -16.25 -15.32
CA PRO A 244 20.83 -15.28 -14.32
C PRO A 244 21.07 -13.79 -14.61
N HIS A 245 20.07 -12.96 -14.31
CA HIS A 245 20.07 -11.51 -14.52
C HIS A 245 20.62 -10.75 -13.30
N TRP A 246 21.82 -11.12 -12.84
CA TRP A 246 22.38 -10.63 -11.58
C TRP A 246 22.96 -9.21 -11.66
N GLN A 247 23.31 -8.74 -12.86
CA GLN A 247 23.83 -7.39 -13.09
C GLN A 247 22.70 -6.39 -13.31
N MET A 248 22.43 -5.60 -12.29
CA MET A 248 21.38 -4.59 -12.34
C MET A 248 21.96 -3.24 -12.73
N ARG A 249 21.31 -2.57 -13.68
CA ARG A 249 21.49 -1.14 -13.90
C ARG A 249 21.13 -0.32 -12.64
N PRO A 250 21.72 0.86 -12.43
CA PRO A 250 21.44 1.69 -11.25
C PRO A 250 19.95 2.04 -11.11
N GLU A 251 19.28 2.34 -12.23
CA GLU A 251 17.87 2.70 -12.26
C GLU A 251 17.01 1.52 -11.81
N LEU A 252 17.31 0.31 -12.31
CA LEU A 252 16.62 -0.93 -11.92
C LEU A 252 16.81 -1.23 -10.44
N LYS A 253 18.05 -1.22 -9.94
CA LYS A 253 18.32 -1.52 -8.53
C LYS A 253 17.62 -0.51 -7.60
N THR A 254 17.70 0.77 -7.93
CA THR A 254 17.05 1.84 -7.16
C THR A 254 15.54 1.66 -7.14
N TYR A 255 14.92 1.50 -8.29
CA TYR A 255 13.47 1.28 -8.42
C TYR A 255 13.00 0.08 -7.61
N TYR A 256 13.70 -1.04 -7.74
CA TYR A 256 13.34 -2.28 -7.09
C TYR A 256 13.43 -2.19 -5.56
N LEU A 257 14.51 -1.58 -5.03
CA LEU A 257 14.67 -1.40 -3.58
C LEU A 257 13.68 -0.38 -3.01
N LEU A 258 13.35 0.69 -3.75
CA LEU A 258 12.34 1.65 -3.33
C LEU A 258 10.95 1.00 -3.26
N GLN A 259 10.55 0.24 -4.29
CA GLN A 259 9.30 -0.52 -4.28
C GLN A 259 9.26 -1.49 -3.09
N ALA A 260 10.33 -2.27 -2.88
CA ALA A 260 10.41 -3.19 -1.74
C ALA A 260 10.26 -2.46 -0.40
N SER A 261 10.90 -1.29 -0.25
CA SER A 261 10.81 -0.48 0.97
C SER A 261 9.39 0.03 1.21
N TYR A 262 8.71 0.50 0.17
CA TYR A 262 7.34 0.97 0.28
C TYR A 262 6.38 -0.16 0.64
N TRP A 263 6.46 -1.31 -0.04
CA TRP A 263 5.58 -2.44 0.25
C TRP A 263 5.80 -3.01 1.66
N LEU A 264 7.04 -3.01 2.15
CA LEU A 264 7.33 -3.33 3.57
C LEU A 264 6.73 -2.28 4.51
N GLN A 265 6.85 -0.99 4.18
CA GLN A 265 6.26 0.09 4.95
C GLN A 265 4.73 -0.04 5.02
N GLN A 266 4.06 -0.34 3.90
CA GLN A 266 2.61 -0.54 3.87
C GLN A 266 2.18 -1.79 4.64
N ALA A 267 2.94 -2.88 4.56
CA ALA A 267 2.69 -4.07 5.37
C ALA A 267 2.82 -3.79 6.89
N LEU A 268 3.81 -2.98 7.31
CA LEU A 268 3.94 -2.55 8.69
C LEU A 268 2.77 -1.68 9.16
N VAL A 269 2.29 -0.76 8.31
CA VAL A 269 1.09 0.06 8.58
C VAL A 269 -0.12 -0.82 8.86
N MET A 270 -0.32 -1.85 8.04
CA MET A 270 -1.41 -2.79 8.19
C MET A 270 -1.27 -3.65 9.46
N LEU A 271 -0.09 -4.24 9.67
CA LEU A 271 0.19 -5.11 10.82
C LEU A 271 0.03 -4.39 12.16
N LEU A 272 0.39 -3.11 12.20
CA LEU A 272 0.27 -2.25 13.38
C LEU A 272 -1.14 -1.64 13.54
N GLY A 273 -2.09 -1.94 12.63
CA GLY A 273 -3.45 -1.42 12.68
C GLY A 273 -3.53 0.11 12.60
N LEU A 274 -2.57 0.75 11.90
CA LEU A 274 -2.51 2.21 11.81
C LEU A 274 -3.57 2.80 10.87
N GLU A 275 -4.10 1.96 9.97
CA GLU A 275 -5.26 2.24 9.12
C GLU A 275 -6.47 1.45 9.61
N ALA A 276 -7.67 2.04 9.45
CA ALA A 276 -8.91 1.32 9.75
C ALA A 276 -9.05 0.11 8.81
N PRO A 277 -9.44 -1.07 9.33
CA PRO A 277 -9.71 -2.24 8.50
C PRO A 277 -10.75 -1.93 7.41
N ARG A 278 -10.68 -2.71 6.33
CA ARG A 278 -11.63 -2.68 5.21
C ARG A 278 -12.37 -4.03 5.15
N LYS A 279 -13.57 -4.20 4.58
CA LYS A 279 -14.24 -5.54 4.49
C LYS A 279 -13.38 -6.47 3.63
N ASP A 280 -12.59 -5.95 2.70
CA ASP A 280 -11.62 -6.74 1.94
C ASP A 280 -10.27 -6.89 2.66
N TYR A 281 -10.23 -6.74 3.99
CA TYR A 281 -9.02 -6.79 4.80
C TYR A 281 -8.28 -8.12 4.66
N TYR A 282 -8.99 -9.25 4.61
CA TYR A 282 -8.36 -10.56 4.46
C TYR A 282 -7.76 -10.75 3.07
N GLU A 283 -8.44 -10.32 2.02
CA GLU A 283 -7.95 -10.32 0.65
C GLU A 283 -6.75 -9.38 0.50
N LEU A 284 -6.78 -8.22 1.19
CA LEU A 284 -5.68 -7.27 1.20
C LEU A 284 -4.46 -7.82 1.96
N ILE A 285 -4.65 -8.56 3.07
CA ILE A 285 -3.56 -9.28 3.76
C ILE A 285 -2.98 -10.35 2.83
N ALA A 286 -3.82 -11.19 2.22
CA ALA A 286 -3.38 -12.22 1.28
C ALA A 286 -2.57 -11.61 0.14
N HIS A 287 -3.02 -10.47 -0.39
CA HIS A 287 -2.29 -9.70 -1.38
C HIS A 287 -0.92 -9.24 -0.87
N HIS A 288 -0.82 -8.66 0.33
CA HIS A 288 0.46 -8.20 0.87
C HIS A 288 1.44 -9.35 1.08
N LEU A 289 0.97 -10.50 1.55
CA LEU A 289 1.80 -11.71 1.70
C LEU A 289 2.35 -12.17 0.35
N VAL A 290 1.49 -12.24 -0.68
CA VAL A 290 1.88 -12.65 -2.04
C VAL A 290 2.82 -11.63 -2.67
N THR A 291 2.52 -10.33 -2.54
CA THR A 291 3.34 -9.25 -3.09
C THR A 291 4.73 -9.23 -2.45
N LEU A 292 4.84 -9.27 -1.12
CA LEU A 292 6.13 -9.33 -0.43
C LEU A 292 6.92 -10.59 -0.79
N TRP A 293 6.23 -11.73 -0.94
CA TRP A 293 6.85 -12.96 -1.42
C TRP A 293 7.43 -12.79 -2.82
N LEU A 294 6.66 -12.26 -3.77
CA LEU A 294 7.08 -12.05 -5.15
C LEU A 294 8.26 -11.06 -5.25
N ILE A 295 8.21 -9.95 -4.52
CA ILE A 295 9.28 -8.95 -4.48
C ILE A 295 10.55 -9.57 -3.90
N GLY A 296 10.45 -10.23 -2.74
CA GLY A 296 11.59 -10.86 -2.09
C GLY A 296 12.22 -11.94 -2.95
N TRP A 297 11.42 -12.90 -3.41
CA TRP A 297 11.92 -14.03 -4.19
C TRP A 297 12.49 -13.60 -5.53
N SER A 298 11.81 -12.75 -6.30
CA SER A 298 12.32 -12.37 -7.62
C SER A 298 13.59 -11.51 -7.54
N TYR A 299 13.82 -10.79 -6.43
CA TYR A 299 15.13 -10.19 -6.15
C TYR A 299 16.19 -11.25 -5.78
N LEU A 300 15.86 -12.17 -4.88
CA LEU A 300 16.79 -13.20 -4.39
C LEU A 300 17.27 -14.13 -5.50
N VAL A 301 16.37 -14.57 -6.39
CA VAL A 301 16.67 -15.53 -7.45
C VAL A 301 17.04 -14.88 -8.78
N ASN A 302 17.39 -13.60 -8.82
CA ASN A 302 17.80 -12.89 -10.05
C ASN A 302 16.72 -12.86 -11.16
N LEU A 303 15.44 -12.74 -10.78
CA LEU A 303 14.30 -12.60 -11.69
C LEU A 303 13.68 -11.20 -11.64
N THR A 304 14.51 -10.17 -11.51
CA THR A 304 14.05 -8.78 -11.34
C THR A 304 13.23 -8.26 -12.54
N MET A 305 13.41 -8.82 -13.74
CA MET A 305 12.58 -8.48 -14.91
C MET A 305 11.12 -8.96 -14.78
N ILE A 306 10.89 -10.10 -14.11
CA ILE A 306 9.52 -10.52 -13.76
C ILE A 306 8.94 -9.54 -12.74
N GLY A 307 9.74 -9.16 -11.74
CA GLY A 307 9.32 -8.17 -10.75
C GLY A 307 8.94 -6.82 -11.37
N THR A 308 9.73 -6.27 -12.28
CA THR A 308 9.39 -5.00 -12.99
C THR A 308 8.11 -5.12 -13.81
N THR A 309 7.94 -6.25 -14.52
CA THR A 309 6.72 -6.58 -15.26
C THR A 309 5.49 -6.54 -14.35
N VAL A 310 5.57 -7.18 -13.19
CA VAL A 310 4.48 -7.20 -12.19
C VAL A 310 4.23 -5.81 -11.61
N PHE A 311 5.26 -5.07 -11.21
CA PHE A 311 5.09 -3.71 -10.68
C PHE A 311 4.38 -2.78 -11.67
N VAL A 312 4.79 -2.77 -12.94
CA VAL A 312 4.16 -1.95 -13.98
C VAL A 312 2.70 -2.33 -14.20
N CYS A 313 2.41 -3.65 -14.23
CA CYS A 313 1.03 -4.15 -14.29
C CYS A 313 0.19 -3.68 -13.11
N MET A 314 0.79 -3.46 -11.95
CA MET A 314 0.08 -3.07 -10.73
C MET A 314 -0.14 -1.55 -10.62
N ASP A 315 0.93 -0.78 -10.73
CA ASP A 315 0.93 0.63 -10.38
C ASP A 315 0.15 1.51 -11.37
N ILE A 316 0.16 1.15 -12.66
CA ILE A 316 -0.55 1.94 -13.69
C ILE A 316 -2.07 1.92 -13.42
N PRO A 317 -2.75 0.77 -13.34
CA PRO A 317 -4.17 0.72 -12.94
C PRO A 317 -4.47 1.41 -11.62
N ASP A 318 -3.60 1.27 -10.61
CA ASP A 318 -3.83 1.84 -9.27
C ASP A 318 -3.77 3.38 -9.29
N THR A 319 -2.94 3.95 -10.17
CA THR A 319 -2.92 5.39 -10.45
C THR A 319 -4.29 5.86 -10.93
N TRP A 320 -4.89 5.15 -11.89
CA TRP A 320 -6.21 5.50 -12.44
C TRP A 320 -7.33 5.30 -11.43
N LEU A 321 -7.23 4.27 -10.58
CA LEU A 321 -8.18 4.04 -9.49
C LEU A 321 -8.12 5.18 -8.46
N ALA A 322 -6.91 5.58 -8.04
CA ALA A 322 -6.72 6.69 -7.13
C ALA A 322 -7.22 8.02 -7.71
N MET A 323 -6.98 8.28 -9.01
CA MET A 323 -7.54 9.43 -9.70
C MET A 323 -9.08 9.40 -9.68
N ALA A 324 -9.70 8.32 -10.15
CA ALA A 324 -11.16 8.22 -10.23
C ALA A 324 -11.83 8.46 -8.87
N LYS A 325 -11.31 7.85 -7.79
CA LYS A 325 -11.79 8.07 -6.42
C LYS A 325 -11.52 9.49 -5.93
N GLY A 326 -10.31 10.02 -6.14
CA GLY A 326 -9.93 11.37 -5.76
C GLY A 326 -10.87 12.43 -6.35
N PHE A 327 -11.13 12.36 -7.66
CA PHE A 327 -12.04 13.27 -8.35
C PHE A 327 -13.50 13.12 -7.91
N ASN A 328 -13.92 11.91 -7.54
CA ASN A 328 -15.25 11.71 -6.96
C ASN A 328 -15.39 12.42 -5.59
N TYR A 329 -14.39 12.36 -4.72
CA TYR A 329 -14.46 13.12 -3.46
C TYR A 329 -14.48 14.63 -3.65
N LEU A 330 -13.87 15.13 -4.73
CA LEU A 330 -13.93 16.54 -5.10
C LEU A 330 -15.30 16.97 -5.65
N GLY A 331 -16.25 16.04 -5.84
CA GLY A 331 -17.57 16.30 -6.44
C GLY A 331 -17.52 16.49 -7.96
N LEU A 332 -16.41 16.10 -8.61
CA LEU A 332 -16.22 16.19 -10.06
C LEU A 332 -16.69 14.91 -10.74
N ASP A 333 -17.97 14.60 -10.55
CA ASP A 333 -18.52 13.28 -10.84
C ASP A 333 -18.42 12.86 -12.32
N GLY A 334 -18.58 13.81 -13.25
CA GLY A 334 -18.44 13.55 -14.68
C GLY A 334 -17.02 13.13 -15.08
N LEU A 335 -16.01 13.81 -14.51
CA LEU A 335 -14.60 13.47 -14.73
C LEU A 335 -14.25 12.15 -14.03
N ALA A 336 -14.69 11.96 -12.78
CA ALA A 336 -14.52 10.72 -12.07
C ALA A 336 -15.05 9.54 -12.91
N THR A 337 -16.21 9.72 -13.56
CA THR A 337 -16.84 8.69 -14.41
C THR A 337 -15.98 8.35 -15.60
N ALA A 338 -15.54 9.36 -16.33
CA ALA A 338 -14.66 9.15 -17.47
C ALA A 338 -13.40 8.38 -17.04
N LEU A 339 -12.79 8.77 -15.91
CA LEU A 339 -11.61 8.11 -15.34
C LEU A 339 -11.89 6.66 -14.93
N PHE A 340 -13.05 6.37 -14.34
CA PHE A 340 -13.45 5.00 -13.99
C PHE A 340 -13.72 4.14 -15.23
N GLY A 341 -14.32 4.72 -16.27
CA GLY A 341 -14.45 4.06 -17.57
C GLY A 341 -13.08 3.70 -18.16
N CYS A 342 -12.15 4.65 -18.19
CA CYS A 342 -10.77 4.43 -18.61
C CYS A 342 -10.05 3.36 -17.77
N LEU A 343 -10.25 3.40 -16.44
CA LEU A 343 -9.72 2.40 -15.52
C LEU A 343 -10.15 0.99 -15.90
N MET A 344 -11.39 0.76 -16.33
CA MET A 344 -11.83 -0.59 -16.73
C MET A 344 -11.00 -1.14 -17.89
N PHE A 345 -10.72 -0.33 -18.91
CA PHE A 345 -9.88 -0.74 -20.04
C PHE A 345 -8.43 -1.00 -19.59
N ILE A 346 -7.88 -0.10 -18.79
CA ILE A 346 -6.51 -0.19 -18.29
C ILE A 346 -6.34 -1.41 -17.36
N TRP A 347 -7.29 -1.65 -16.46
CA TRP A 347 -7.30 -2.82 -15.58
C TRP A 347 -7.37 -4.11 -16.40
N THR A 348 -8.24 -4.17 -17.41
CA THR A 348 -8.34 -5.35 -18.31
C THR A 348 -7.00 -5.63 -18.98
N TYR A 349 -6.34 -4.60 -19.51
CA TYR A 349 -5.08 -4.78 -20.21
C TYR A 349 -3.94 -5.16 -19.26
N PHE A 350 -3.71 -4.40 -18.18
CA PHE A 350 -2.55 -4.60 -17.31
C PHE A 350 -2.76 -5.70 -16.25
N ARG A 351 -3.86 -5.68 -15.50
CA ARG A 351 -4.10 -6.63 -14.39
C ARG A 351 -4.60 -8.00 -14.86
N ILE A 352 -5.28 -8.06 -16.02
CA ILE A 352 -5.83 -9.33 -16.54
C ILE A 352 -4.96 -9.86 -17.67
N TYR A 353 -4.93 -9.18 -18.82
CA TYR A 353 -4.27 -9.69 -20.03
C TYR A 353 -2.75 -9.86 -19.85
N LEU A 354 -2.02 -8.80 -19.50
CA LEU A 354 -0.56 -8.85 -19.36
C LEU A 354 -0.10 -9.73 -18.17
N SER A 355 -0.88 -9.75 -17.09
CA SER A 355 -0.60 -10.64 -15.95
C SER A 355 -0.82 -12.12 -16.30
N ALA A 356 -1.90 -12.45 -17.04
CA ALA A 356 -2.10 -13.80 -17.58
C ALA A 356 -1.03 -14.18 -18.62
N PHE A 357 -0.60 -13.23 -19.44
CA PHE A 357 0.49 -13.44 -20.39
C PHE A 357 1.83 -13.72 -19.68
N THR A 358 2.09 -13.06 -18.55
CA THR A 358 3.23 -13.36 -17.67
C THR A 358 3.17 -14.79 -17.13
N LEU A 359 2.00 -15.26 -16.67
CA LEU A 359 1.80 -16.65 -16.27
C LEU A 359 2.02 -17.64 -17.42
N TYR A 360 1.53 -17.31 -18.61
CA TYR A 360 1.76 -18.11 -19.81
C TYR A 360 3.27 -18.29 -20.07
N SER A 361 4.05 -17.21 -19.97
CA SER A 361 5.50 -17.27 -20.12
C SER A 361 6.16 -18.14 -19.05
N VAL A 362 5.74 -18.05 -17.79
CA VAL A 362 6.23 -18.95 -16.72
C VAL A 362 5.94 -20.41 -17.03
N TRP A 363 4.79 -20.72 -17.64
CA TRP A 363 4.44 -22.11 -17.91
C TRP A 363 5.17 -22.69 -19.13
N TYR A 364 5.23 -21.92 -20.22
CA TYR A 364 5.66 -22.41 -21.53
C TYR A 364 7.08 -21.96 -21.94
N GLN A 365 7.57 -20.85 -21.40
CA GLN A 365 8.87 -20.27 -21.77
C GLN A 365 9.95 -20.45 -20.69
N PHE A 366 9.62 -21.02 -19.52
CA PHE A 366 10.59 -21.33 -18.47
C PHE A 366 11.78 -22.17 -18.98
N ASP A 367 11.54 -23.09 -19.92
CA ASP A 367 12.62 -23.93 -20.47
C ASP A 367 13.55 -23.19 -21.44
N LEU A 368 13.37 -21.88 -21.67
CA LEU A 368 14.34 -21.03 -22.38
C LEU A 368 15.56 -20.67 -21.51
N ILE A 369 15.53 -20.94 -20.20
CA ILE A 369 16.67 -20.74 -19.30
C ILE A 369 17.88 -21.55 -19.84
N PRO A 370 19.09 -20.98 -19.89
CA PRO A 370 20.28 -21.72 -20.34
C PRO A 370 20.47 -23.03 -19.56
N SER A 371 20.71 -24.15 -20.26
CA SER A 371 20.79 -25.48 -19.63
C SER A 371 21.82 -25.58 -18.50
N HIS A 372 22.95 -24.88 -18.63
CA HIS A 372 24.02 -24.86 -17.63
C HIS A 372 23.66 -24.09 -16.34
N THR A 373 22.58 -23.29 -16.33
CA THR A 373 22.13 -22.53 -15.14
C THR A 373 20.89 -23.14 -14.47
N ARG A 374 20.37 -24.27 -15.00
CA ARG A 374 19.22 -25.02 -14.44
C ARG A 374 19.63 -25.97 -13.30
N GLU A 375 20.54 -25.54 -12.44
CA GLU A 375 20.94 -26.27 -11.24
C GLU A 375 20.73 -25.42 -9.99
N TRP A 376 20.56 -26.08 -8.84
CA TRP A 376 20.47 -25.40 -7.55
C TRP A 376 21.88 -25.13 -7.03
N ALA A 377 22.48 -24.02 -7.48
CA ALA A 377 23.80 -23.57 -7.04
C ALA A 377 23.76 -22.08 -6.64
N PRO A 378 23.23 -21.77 -5.44
CA PRO A 378 23.12 -20.39 -4.93
C PRO A 378 24.42 -19.58 -4.96
N ALA A 379 25.56 -20.24 -4.72
CA ALA A 379 26.89 -19.61 -4.75
C ALA A 379 27.26 -19.03 -6.12
N LYS A 380 26.72 -19.60 -7.21
CA LYS A 380 26.88 -19.11 -8.59
C LYS A 380 25.74 -18.18 -9.03
N GLY A 381 24.73 -17.99 -8.17
CA GLY A 381 23.49 -17.29 -8.51
C GLY A 381 22.54 -18.11 -9.38
N TRP A 382 22.70 -19.43 -9.43
CA TRP A 382 21.84 -20.34 -10.18
C TRP A 382 20.80 -20.94 -9.23
N TRP A 383 19.53 -20.75 -9.56
CA TRP A 383 18.41 -21.08 -8.68
C TRP A 383 17.33 -21.91 -9.39
N LEU A 384 17.22 -21.79 -10.72
CA LEU A 384 16.03 -22.21 -11.47
C LEU A 384 16.08 -23.67 -11.91
N VAL A 385 15.95 -24.55 -10.93
CA VAL A 385 15.66 -25.98 -11.14
C VAL A 385 14.19 -26.19 -11.57
N PRO A 386 13.82 -27.33 -12.19
CA PRO A 386 12.50 -27.51 -12.78
C PRO A 386 11.31 -27.23 -11.84
N TRP A 387 11.43 -27.55 -10.55
CA TRP A 387 10.35 -27.29 -9.59
C TRP A 387 10.14 -25.80 -9.26
N MET A 388 11.14 -24.93 -9.52
CA MET A 388 10.99 -23.47 -9.32
C MET A 388 9.91 -22.86 -10.21
N ARG A 389 9.57 -23.51 -11.32
CA ARG A 389 8.43 -23.11 -12.17
C ARG A 389 7.15 -22.97 -11.35
N TYR A 390 6.87 -23.93 -10.48
CA TYR A 390 5.68 -23.90 -9.62
C TYR A 390 5.78 -22.84 -8.53
N GLN A 391 6.98 -22.64 -7.96
CA GLN A 391 7.22 -21.62 -6.96
C GLN A 391 7.01 -20.19 -7.51
N ILE A 392 7.30 -19.97 -8.80
CA ILE A 392 7.05 -18.70 -9.49
C ILE A 392 5.58 -18.59 -9.93
N PHE A 393 5.03 -19.68 -10.49
CA PHE A 393 3.67 -19.68 -11.05
C PHE A 393 2.60 -19.50 -9.97
N ALA A 394 2.68 -20.23 -8.85
CA ALA A 394 1.65 -20.23 -7.82
C ALA A 394 1.35 -18.83 -7.24
N PRO A 395 2.33 -18.04 -6.75
CA PRO A 395 2.06 -16.70 -6.23
C PRO A 395 1.57 -15.73 -7.31
N LEU A 396 2.07 -15.83 -8.56
CA LEU A 396 1.54 -15.02 -9.67
C LEU A 396 0.09 -15.38 -10.02
N ALA A 397 -0.28 -16.66 -9.93
CA ALA A 397 -1.65 -17.12 -10.17
C ALA A 397 -2.60 -16.66 -9.06
N ILE A 398 -2.16 -16.71 -7.80
CA ILE A 398 -2.92 -16.14 -6.67
C ILE A 398 -3.09 -14.63 -6.85
N LEU A 399 -2.03 -13.94 -7.27
CA LEU A 399 -2.09 -12.50 -7.54
C LEU A 399 -3.09 -12.18 -8.66
N LEU A 400 -3.11 -12.94 -9.75
CA LEU A 400 -4.10 -12.79 -10.81
C LEU A 400 -5.52 -13.08 -10.31
N ALA A 401 -5.71 -14.11 -9.48
CA ALA A 401 -7.02 -14.43 -8.90
C ALA A 401 -7.56 -13.30 -8.03
N LEU A 402 -6.71 -12.68 -7.20
CA LEU A 402 -7.07 -11.49 -6.42
C LEU A 402 -7.44 -10.31 -7.34
N ASN A 403 -6.70 -10.10 -8.42
CA ASN A 403 -7.04 -9.09 -9.42
C ASN A 403 -8.38 -9.36 -10.11
N CYS A 404 -8.72 -10.61 -10.40
CA CYS A 404 -10.03 -10.99 -10.92
C CYS A 404 -11.14 -10.74 -9.89
N PHE A 405 -10.89 -10.97 -8.60
CA PHE A 405 -11.83 -10.66 -7.52
C PHE A 405 -12.19 -9.17 -7.49
N TRP A 406 -11.20 -8.27 -7.43
CA TRP A 406 -11.48 -6.82 -7.47
C TRP A 406 -12.07 -6.38 -8.81
N TYR A 407 -11.68 -7.02 -9.91
CA TYR A 407 -12.27 -6.75 -11.22
C TYR A 407 -13.77 -7.07 -11.26
N ALA A 408 -14.18 -8.18 -10.66
CA ALA A 408 -15.60 -8.53 -10.54
C ALA A 408 -16.38 -7.50 -9.70
N LEU A 409 -15.76 -6.94 -8.65
CA LEU A 409 -16.35 -5.85 -7.86
C LEU A 409 -16.51 -4.57 -8.71
N MET A 410 -15.50 -4.19 -9.49
CA MET A 410 -15.59 -3.02 -10.36
C MET A 410 -16.64 -3.19 -11.46
N TRP A 411 -16.76 -4.38 -12.07
CA TRP A 411 -17.84 -4.66 -13.02
C TRP A 411 -19.22 -4.58 -12.39
N ARG A 412 -19.38 -5.07 -11.15
CA ARG A 412 -20.63 -4.95 -10.41
C ARG A 412 -21.03 -3.49 -10.24
N VAL A 413 -20.07 -2.61 -9.90
CA VAL A 413 -20.29 -1.16 -9.80
C VAL A 413 -20.66 -0.59 -11.17
N MET A 414 -19.93 -0.93 -12.23
CA MET A 414 -20.19 -0.45 -13.59
C MET A 414 -21.59 -0.84 -14.08
N ILE A 415 -22.01 -2.09 -13.89
CA ILE A 415 -23.33 -2.58 -14.32
C ILE A 415 -24.46 -1.86 -13.56
N ARG A 416 -24.30 -1.63 -12.25
CA ARG A 416 -25.27 -0.85 -11.46
C ARG A 416 -25.38 0.58 -11.96
N ALA A 417 -24.23 1.23 -12.21
CA ALA A 417 -24.20 2.58 -12.76
C ALA A 417 -24.90 2.69 -14.12
N LEU A 418 -24.80 1.67 -14.97
CA LEU A 418 -25.45 1.63 -16.28
C LEU A 418 -26.95 1.33 -16.23
N LYS A 419 -27.42 0.56 -15.23
CA LYS A 419 -28.84 0.18 -15.10
C LYS A 419 -29.74 1.30 -14.57
N GLY A 420 -29.16 2.40 -14.07
CA GLY A 420 -29.93 3.52 -13.50
C GLY A 420 -30.71 3.18 -12.23
N ASP A 421 -30.53 1.96 -11.69
CA ASP A 421 -31.09 1.50 -10.43
C ASP A 421 -30.25 2.06 -9.29
N VAL A 422 -30.57 3.30 -8.92
CA VAL A 422 -30.02 4.02 -7.78
C VAL A 422 -31.21 4.35 -6.87
N SER A 423 -31.89 3.32 -6.37
CA SER A 423 -32.75 3.50 -5.20
C SER A 423 -31.87 3.79 -3.98
N ASP A 424 -32.19 4.93 -3.39
CA ASP A 424 -31.65 5.58 -2.20
C ASP A 424 -31.77 4.69 -0.95
N GLU A 425 -30.83 3.77 -0.74
CA GLU A 425 -30.65 3.07 0.55
C GLU A 425 -29.17 3.09 1.01
N ARG A 426 -28.33 3.95 0.41
CA ARG A 426 -26.88 3.92 0.66
C ARG A 426 -26.26 5.25 1.12
N GLU A 427 -27.07 6.30 1.29
CA GLU A 427 -26.68 7.48 2.07
C GLU A 427 -27.13 7.38 3.55
N ASP A 428 -28.21 6.64 3.85
CA ASP A 428 -28.71 6.41 5.23
C ASP A 428 -27.92 5.33 6.01
N GLY A 429 -26.78 4.86 5.50
CA GLY A 429 -26.00 3.78 6.15
C GLY A 429 -24.48 4.00 6.23
N GLU A 430 -23.98 5.16 5.78
CA GLU A 430 -22.60 5.59 6.06
C GLU A 430 -22.51 7.00 6.69
N TYR A 431 -23.68 7.65 6.85
CA TYR A 431 -23.84 8.93 7.53
C TYR A 431 -24.86 8.88 8.70
N ASP A 432 -25.48 7.73 8.99
CA ASP A 432 -26.65 7.65 9.89
C ASP A 432 -26.46 6.75 11.13
N ASP A 433 -25.27 6.17 11.35
CA ASP A 433 -25.00 5.40 12.58
C ASP A 433 -25.01 6.27 13.85
N GLU A 434 -24.92 7.61 13.73
CA GLU A 434 -25.03 8.55 14.87
C GLU A 434 -26.36 9.33 14.94
N GLU A 435 -27.18 9.34 13.89
CA GLU A 435 -28.51 9.96 13.96
C GLU A 435 -29.58 9.00 14.49
N GLU A 436 -29.44 7.68 14.31
CA GLU A 436 -30.36 6.70 14.92
C GLU A 436 -30.16 6.58 16.43
N GLU A 437 -28.93 6.72 16.97
CA GLU A 437 -28.70 6.68 18.43
C GLU A 437 -29.25 7.91 19.16
N LYS A 438 -29.39 9.07 18.50
CA LYS A 438 -30.02 10.27 19.08
C LYS A 438 -31.54 10.32 18.88
N LYS A 439 -32.10 9.55 17.96
CA LYS A 439 -33.56 9.40 17.79
C LYS A 439 -34.15 8.29 18.68
N THR A 440 -33.30 7.50 19.35
CA THR A 440 -33.71 6.37 20.21
C THR A 440 -33.38 6.58 21.70
N GLN A 441 -33.17 7.83 22.16
CA GLN A 441 -33.14 8.21 23.58
C GLN A 441 -34.21 9.22 23.96
#